data_AF-A0A411MQI2-F1
#
_entry.id   AF-A0A411MQI2-F1
#
_cell.length_a   1.000
_cell.length_b   1.000
_cell.length_c   1.000
_cell.angle_alpha   90.00
_cell.angle_beta   90.00
_cell.angle_gamma   90.00
#
_symmetry.space_group_name_H-M   'P 1'
#
loop_
_entity.id
_entity.type
_entity.pdbx_description
1 polymer ?
#
loop_
_entity_poly.entity_id
_entity_poly.type
_entity_poly.pdbx_seq_one_letter_code
_entity_poly.pdbx_strand_id
1 'polypeptide(L)'
;MLCAVVVAQALAASTVLAGTSGERAQLLAVYRQAQLHDAELRAARADYAARQEAVPQARANLLPALSSSATFESSHLSRDEPELARTRSQTTLQANLKQPLVNLAFWYDLAAAHASVAQAALELSDKEQALVLKTAEAYFETLRATDEQAASQAEEIALKQQLDQAQARLKSGLSSITDVLDAQSAHDNAQANSKLAERKVEDAFELLTRLTNARYLSIEGIQHQMPVAAPVPADAQSWVDAAARQNLALLASNFAVQAAQERISQQRAGHAPTLDAVASYRRGDNDSFGYSNPSDFGRDGYRSPVAQGSIGLEVTLPLYSGGRVSSRVRESYDRLVESEEVREGRRREVVFNTRNFYRAVNSDIEQISARRQTILSSQGSLRASKAGADLGTRNTVDVLNAQRQLYRSVRDYNNARYDYILNTLRLQQVAGTLSERDLILLSGYLKTDYQPSRDFLPPELRAREHSG
;
A
#
# COMPACT_ATOMS: atom_id res chain seq x y z
N MET A 1 43.64 -21.52 10.75
CA MET A 1 43.95 -20.85 9.47
C MET A 1 42.61 -20.49 8.82
N LEU A 2 42.12 -19.29 9.10
CA LEU A 2 42.11 -18.14 8.17
C LEU A 2 41.00 -18.27 7.12
N CYS A 3 39.85 -17.65 7.39
CA CYS A 3 39.36 -16.49 6.62
C CYS A 3 37.99 -16.06 7.16
N ALA A 4 38.01 -15.04 8.01
CA ALA A 4 36.84 -14.22 8.33
C ALA A 4 36.64 -13.24 7.17
N VAL A 5 35.49 -13.30 6.50
CA VAL A 5 35.06 -12.28 5.54
C VAL A 5 34.30 -11.22 6.32
N VAL A 6 35.01 -10.15 6.67
CA VAL A 6 34.44 -8.90 7.19
C VAL A 6 33.85 -8.16 6.01
N VAL A 7 32.51 -8.08 5.94
CA VAL A 7 31.82 -7.17 5.01
C VAL A 7 31.87 -5.78 5.64
N ALA A 8 32.82 -4.96 5.17
CA ALA A 8 32.90 -3.55 5.47
C ALA A 8 31.75 -2.80 4.77
N GLN A 9 30.74 -2.37 5.55
CA GLN A 9 29.76 -1.41 5.07
C GLN A 9 30.41 -0.03 5.03
N ALA A 10 30.76 0.43 3.83
CA ALA A 10 31.13 1.81 3.58
C ALA A 10 29.86 2.67 3.68
N LEU A 11 29.75 3.45 4.76
CA LEU A 11 28.84 4.60 4.84
C LEU A 11 29.27 5.63 3.78
N ALA A 12 28.58 5.64 2.64
CA ALA A 12 28.57 6.81 1.77
C ALA A 12 27.51 7.78 2.31
N ALA A 13 27.92 8.62 3.25
CA ALA A 13 27.16 9.80 3.66
C ALA A 13 27.12 10.77 2.47
N SER A 14 26.09 10.61 1.63
CA SER A 14 25.76 11.56 0.57
C SER A 14 25.09 12.75 1.22
N THR A 15 25.89 13.76 1.56
CA THR A 15 25.43 15.10 1.94
C THR A 15 24.80 15.77 0.72
N VAL A 16 23.50 15.50 0.51
CA VAL A 16 22.68 16.32 -0.37
C VAL A 16 22.39 17.62 0.37
N LEU A 17 23.21 18.65 0.13
CA LEU A 17 22.78 20.03 0.32
C LEU A 17 21.69 20.30 -0.73
N ALA A 18 20.43 20.04 -0.36
CA ALA A 18 19.29 20.52 -1.12
C ALA A 18 19.11 22.00 -0.80
N GLY A 19 19.37 22.84 -1.81
CA GLY A 19 19.10 24.26 -1.78
C GLY A 19 17.64 24.54 -1.44
N THR A 20 17.48 25.52 -0.56
CA THR A 20 16.21 26.11 -0.14
C THR A 20 15.61 26.94 -1.27
N SER A 21 14.73 26.33 -2.05
CA SER A 21 13.62 27.01 -2.74
C SER A 21 12.47 26.03 -2.76
N GLY A 22 11.38 26.31 -2.03
CA GLY A 22 10.24 25.39 -2.00
C GLY A 22 9.74 25.13 -3.40
N GLU A 23 9.88 23.88 -3.86
CA GLU A 23 9.45 23.51 -5.20
C GLU A 23 7.93 23.63 -5.30
N ARG A 24 7.45 24.00 -6.48
CA ARG A 24 6.03 23.95 -6.79
C ARG A 24 5.66 22.49 -7.02
N ALA A 25 4.70 21.99 -6.25
CA ALA A 25 4.19 20.63 -6.40
C ALA A 25 3.53 20.46 -7.78
N GLN A 26 4.10 19.59 -8.60
CA GLN A 26 3.54 19.12 -9.86
C GLN A 26 3.10 17.67 -9.69
N LEU A 27 1.90 17.31 -10.14
CA LEU A 27 1.30 15.99 -9.87
C LEU A 27 2.23 14.82 -10.22
N LEU A 28 2.86 14.83 -11.40
CA LEU A 28 3.79 13.78 -11.83
C LEU A 28 5.11 13.79 -11.06
N ALA A 29 5.63 14.96 -10.71
CA ALA A 29 6.84 15.06 -9.91
C ALA A 29 6.62 14.51 -8.49
N VAL A 30 5.48 14.86 -7.88
CA VAL A 30 5.05 14.32 -6.58
C VAL A 30 4.93 12.80 -6.65
N TYR A 31 4.30 12.26 -7.69
CA TYR A 31 4.20 10.80 -7.88
C TYR A 31 5.56 10.11 -8.00
N ARG A 32 6.48 10.65 -8.81
CA ARG A 32 7.83 10.10 -8.97
C ARG A 32 8.63 10.15 -7.67
N GLN A 33 8.52 11.24 -6.91
CA GLN A 33 9.14 11.32 -5.59
C GLN A 33 8.53 10.31 -4.61
N ALA A 34 7.20 10.13 -4.64
CA ALA A 34 6.51 9.13 -3.83
C ALA A 34 6.95 7.70 -4.18
N GLN A 35 7.16 7.37 -5.46
CA GLN A 35 7.67 6.05 -5.88
C GLN A 35 9.07 5.71 -5.31
N LEU A 36 9.89 6.74 -5.04
CA LEU A 36 11.23 6.60 -4.47
C LEU A 36 11.20 6.58 -2.94
N HIS A 37 10.34 7.40 -2.32
CA HIS A 37 10.41 7.69 -0.89
C HIS A 37 9.26 7.12 -0.05
N ASP A 38 8.13 6.70 -0.64
CA ASP A 38 7.03 6.10 0.12
C ASP A 38 7.52 4.82 0.85
N ALA A 39 7.33 4.81 2.17
CA ALA A 39 7.83 3.74 3.03
C ALA A 39 7.00 2.45 2.88
N GLU A 40 5.71 2.55 2.59
CA GLU A 40 4.82 1.40 2.42
C GLU A 40 5.17 0.63 1.14
N LEU A 41 5.41 1.31 0.02
CA LEU A 41 5.83 0.69 -1.22
C LEU A 41 7.22 0.05 -1.09
N ARG A 42 8.17 0.72 -0.43
CA ARG A 42 9.50 0.13 -0.17
C ARG A 42 9.41 -1.12 0.69
N ALA A 43 8.57 -1.11 1.72
CA ALA A 43 8.30 -2.30 2.54
C ALA A 43 7.66 -3.42 1.70
N ALA A 44 6.68 -3.11 0.84
CA ALA A 44 6.05 -4.08 -0.04
C ALA A 44 7.02 -4.72 -1.04
N ARG A 45 7.96 -3.94 -1.60
CA ARG A 45 9.02 -4.46 -2.48
C ARG A 45 9.95 -5.41 -1.74
N ALA A 46 10.31 -5.08 -0.50
CA ALA A 46 11.15 -5.95 0.33
C ALA A 46 10.41 -7.24 0.75
N ASP A 47 9.12 -7.16 1.10
CA ASP A 47 8.29 -8.34 1.38
C ASP A 47 8.18 -9.25 0.15
N TYR A 48 7.92 -8.67 -1.03
CA TYR A 48 7.90 -9.44 -2.28
C TYR A 48 9.23 -10.13 -2.56
N ALA A 49 10.36 -9.42 -2.45
CA ALA A 49 11.69 -10.00 -2.63
C ALA A 49 11.97 -11.13 -1.63
N ALA A 50 11.56 -10.97 -0.36
CA ALA A 50 11.68 -12.03 0.64
C ALA A 50 10.83 -13.26 0.29
N ARG A 51 9.61 -13.05 -0.21
CA ARG A 51 8.71 -14.14 -0.62
C ARG A 51 9.18 -14.85 -1.88
N GLN A 52 9.87 -14.16 -2.80
CA GLN A 52 10.47 -14.78 -3.99
C GLN A 52 11.44 -15.91 -3.61
N GLU A 53 12.13 -15.80 -2.47
CA GLU A 53 13.05 -16.83 -1.95
C GLU A 53 12.34 -18.13 -1.51
N ALA A 54 11.01 -18.13 -1.38
CA ALA A 54 10.27 -19.36 -1.07
C ALA A 54 10.41 -20.42 -2.18
N VAL A 55 10.51 -20.01 -3.45
CA VAL A 55 10.67 -20.93 -4.59
C VAL A 55 12.01 -21.65 -4.60
N PRO A 56 13.17 -20.98 -4.51
CA PRO A 56 14.45 -21.67 -4.40
C PRO A 56 14.55 -22.51 -3.13
N GLN A 57 13.97 -22.07 -2.00
CA GLN A 57 13.91 -22.87 -0.78
C GLN A 57 13.11 -24.17 -0.98
N ALA A 58 11.92 -24.10 -1.57
CA ALA A 58 11.12 -25.30 -1.89
C ALA A 58 11.83 -26.20 -2.91
N ARG A 59 12.50 -25.61 -3.92
CA ARG A 59 13.29 -26.36 -4.91
C ARG A 59 14.49 -27.06 -4.28
N ALA A 60 15.12 -26.48 -3.26
CA ALA A 60 16.26 -27.08 -2.58
C ALA A 60 15.92 -28.46 -1.99
N ASN A 61 14.67 -28.68 -1.58
CA ASN A 61 14.19 -29.98 -1.11
C ASN A 61 14.21 -31.08 -2.19
N LEU A 62 14.28 -30.72 -3.48
CA LEU A 62 14.37 -31.66 -4.61
C LEU A 62 15.82 -31.92 -5.04
N LEU A 63 16.80 -31.24 -4.45
CA LEU A 63 18.21 -31.29 -4.82
C LEU A 63 19.02 -32.16 -3.84
N PRO A 64 20.27 -32.54 -4.19
CA PRO A 64 21.08 -33.36 -3.31
C PRO A 64 21.52 -32.54 -2.09
N ALA A 65 21.24 -33.05 -0.89
CA ALA A 65 21.74 -32.50 0.36
C ALA A 65 23.04 -33.20 0.76
N LEU A 66 24.13 -32.45 0.84
CA LEU A 66 25.43 -32.93 1.32
C LEU A 66 25.67 -32.39 2.73
N SER A 67 25.94 -33.28 3.68
CA SER A 67 26.36 -32.92 5.04
C SER A 67 27.67 -33.61 5.38
N SER A 68 28.44 -33.00 6.28
CA SER A 68 29.60 -33.64 6.88
C SER A 68 29.62 -33.38 8.37
N SER A 69 30.01 -34.39 9.14
CA SER A 69 30.14 -34.33 10.58
C SER A 69 31.50 -34.89 11.00
N ALA A 70 32.02 -34.36 12.11
CA ALA A 70 33.19 -34.87 12.79
C ALA A 70 32.80 -35.15 14.24
N THR A 71 32.91 -36.40 14.66
CA THR A 71 32.60 -36.83 16.01
C THR A 71 33.88 -37.17 16.73
N PHE A 72 34.09 -36.53 17.88
CA PHE A 72 35.15 -36.87 18.83
C PHE A 72 34.47 -37.44 20.06
N GLU A 73 34.76 -38.69 20.38
CA GLU A 73 34.12 -39.37 21.49
C GLU A 73 35.17 -39.99 22.38
N SER A 74 35.01 -39.84 23.70
CA SER A 74 35.80 -40.57 24.67
C SER A 74 34.86 -41.45 25.49
N SER A 75 35.08 -42.75 25.44
CA SER A 75 34.29 -43.75 26.14
C SER A 75 35.12 -44.43 27.22
N HIS A 76 34.48 -44.73 28.35
CA HIS A 76 35.05 -45.58 29.39
C HIS A 76 34.17 -46.82 29.49
N LEU A 77 34.75 -47.97 29.15
CA LEU A 77 34.14 -49.27 29.35
C LEU A 77 34.68 -49.88 30.65
N SER A 78 33.79 -50.25 31.56
CA SER A 78 34.08 -51.12 32.69
C SER A 78 33.24 -52.38 32.54
N ARG A 79 33.88 -53.55 32.56
CA ARG A 79 33.24 -54.87 32.49
C ARG A 79 33.79 -55.72 33.62
N ASP A 80 32.91 -56.36 34.37
CA ASP A 80 33.30 -57.06 35.59
C ASP A 80 33.83 -58.48 35.33
N GLU A 81 33.29 -59.19 34.33
CA GLU A 81 33.73 -60.55 34.00
C GLU A 81 33.78 -60.80 32.48
N PRO A 82 34.96 -61.18 31.92
CA PRO A 82 36.27 -61.03 32.54
C PRO A 82 36.58 -59.54 32.78
N GLU A 83 37.19 -59.23 33.93
CA GLU A 83 37.50 -57.87 34.38
C GLU A 83 38.23 -57.07 33.29
N LEU A 84 37.67 -55.91 32.93
CA LEU A 84 38.21 -55.01 31.91
C LEU A 84 37.75 -53.58 32.18
N ALA A 85 38.68 -52.70 32.52
CA ALA A 85 38.47 -51.25 32.52
C ALA A 85 39.29 -50.61 31.40
N ARG A 86 38.66 -49.79 30.56
CA ARG A 86 39.33 -49.16 29.42
C ARG A 86 38.72 -47.83 29.04
N THR A 87 39.55 -46.80 29.00
CA THR A 87 39.22 -45.53 28.35
C THR A 87 39.70 -45.56 26.90
N ARG A 88 38.87 -45.08 25.99
CA ARG A 88 39.21 -44.90 24.57
C ARG A 88 38.77 -43.52 24.13
N SER A 89 39.54 -42.93 23.22
CA SER A 89 39.15 -41.72 22.50
C SER A 89 39.19 -42.04 21.02
N GLN A 90 38.13 -41.69 20.30
CA GLN A 90 37.97 -41.98 18.88
C GLN A 90 37.58 -40.72 18.12
N THR A 91 38.09 -40.61 16.89
CA THR A 91 37.68 -39.57 15.95
C THR A 91 37.08 -40.21 14.70
N THR A 92 35.84 -39.82 14.36
CA THR A 92 35.15 -40.27 13.15
C THR A 92 34.72 -39.07 12.32
N LEU A 93 35.18 -39.03 11.07
CA LEU A 93 34.72 -38.11 10.04
C LEU A 93 33.67 -38.81 9.18
N GLN A 94 32.56 -38.12 8.90
CA GLN A 94 31.48 -38.64 8.06
C GLN A 94 31.06 -37.57 7.05
N ALA A 95 30.74 -38.00 5.83
CA ALA A 95 30.05 -37.23 4.81
C ALA A 95 28.83 -38.03 4.34
N ASN A 96 27.67 -37.38 4.26
CA ASN A 96 26.41 -37.99 3.83
C ASN A 96 25.82 -37.16 2.70
N LEU A 97 25.43 -37.83 1.61
CA LEU A 97 24.67 -37.28 0.51
C LEU A 97 23.30 -37.93 0.50
N LYS A 98 22.23 -37.12 0.48
CA LYS A 98 20.86 -37.57 0.33
C LYS A 98 20.19 -36.86 -0.84
N GLN A 99 19.71 -37.62 -1.83
CA GLN A 99 18.97 -37.12 -2.97
C GLN A 99 17.57 -37.72 -2.98
N PRO A 100 16.51 -36.92 -2.80
CA PRO A 100 15.14 -37.39 -2.99
C PRO A 100 14.90 -37.75 -4.46
N LEU A 101 14.51 -38.99 -4.74
CA LEU A 101 14.15 -39.44 -6.09
C LEU A 101 12.63 -39.34 -6.31
N VAL A 102 11.86 -39.81 -5.33
CA VAL A 102 10.40 -39.74 -5.34
C VAL A 102 9.93 -39.24 -3.98
N ASN A 103 9.46 -38.00 -3.93
CA ASN A 103 8.77 -37.44 -2.79
C ASN A 103 7.72 -36.45 -3.28
N LEU A 104 6.46 -36.88 -3.34
CA LEU A 104 5.36 -36.08 -3.88
C LEU A 104 5.14 -34.79 -3.06
N ALA A 105 5.40 -34.82 -1.75
CA ALA A 105 5.21 -33.65 -0.90
C ALA A 105 6.13 -32.49 -1.31
N PHE A 106 7.37 -32.76 -1.75
CA PHE A 106 8.29 -31.72 -2.21
C PHE A 106 7.85 -31.07 -3.53
N TRP A 107 7.21 -31.82 -4.42
CA TRP A 107 6.65 -31.27 -5.67
C TRP A 107 5.45 -30.36 -5.41
N TYR A 108 4.53 -30.79 -4.53
CA TYR A 108 3.39 -29.96 -4.13
C TYR A 108 3.82 -28.73 -3.31
N ASP A 109 4.89 -28.85 -2.51
CA ASP A 109 5.50 -27.70 -1.82
C ASP A 109 6.03 -26.65 -2.81
N LEU A 110 6.74 -27.10 -3.86
CA LEU A 110 7.23 -26.23 -4.92
C LEU A 110 6.06 -25.55 -5.68
N ALA A 111 4.99 -26.30 -5.98
CA ALA A 111 3.80 -25.74 -6.61
C ALA A 111 3.10 -24.70 -5.72
N ALA A 112 2.96 -24.98 -4.43
CA ALA A 112 2.42 -24.04 -3.45
C ALA A 112 3.29 -22.77 -3.31
N ALA A 113 4.61 -22.92 -3.35
CA ALA A 113 5.55 -21.80 -3.34
C ALA A 113 5.41 -20.93 -4.59
N HIS A 114 5.29 -21.53 -5.78
CA HIS A 114 5.04 -20.79 -7.03
C HIS A 114 3.73 -19.97 -6.95
N ALA A 115 2.63 -20.58 -6.47
CA ALA A 115 1.36 -19.87 -6.30
C ALA A 115 1.46 -18.74 -5.26
N SER A 116 2.17 -18.97 -4.15
CA SER A 116 2.38 -17.95 -3.11
C SER A 116 3.21 -16.77 -3.62
N VAL A 117 4.20 -16.99 -4.48
CA VAL A 117 4.97 -15.91 -5.12
C VAL A 117 4.14 -15.16 -6.17
N ALA A 118 3.30 -15.86 -6.94
CA ALA A 118 2.38 -15.22 -7.87
C ALA A 118 1.35 -14.33 -7.15
N GLN A 119 0.83 -14.79 -6.01
CA GLN A 119 0.03 -13.96 -5.10
C GLN A 119 0.80 -12.70 -4.67
N ALA A 120 2.03 -12.87 -4.16
CA ALA A 120 2.83 -11.75 -3.68
C ALA A 120 3.16 -10.72 -4.78
N ALA A 121 3.36 -11.16 -6.03
CA ALA A 121 3.58 -10.27 -7.16
C ALA A 121 2.36 -9.38 -7.44
N LEU A 122 1.16 -9.94 -7.36
CA LEU A 122 -0.09 -9.19 -7.52
C LEU A 122 -0.37 -8.29 -6.32
N GLU A 123 -0.03 -8.70 -5.10
CA GLU A 123 -0.09 -7.85 -3.91
C GLU A 123 0.84 -6.64 -4.05
N LEU A 124 2.06 -6.81 -4.57
CA LEU A 124 2.95 -5.68 -4.87
C LEU A 124 2.34 -4.76 -5.94
N SER A 125 1.80 -5.33 -7.02
CA SER A 125 1.16 -4.55 -8.08
C SER A 125 -0.03 -3.73 -7.56
N ASP A 126 -0.82 -4.30 -6.64
CA ASP A 126 -1.92 -3.61 -5.96
C ASP A 126 -1.40 -2.43 -5.11
N LYS A 127 -0.28 -2.60 -4.40
CA LYS A 127 0.37 -1.50 -3.67
C LYS A 127 0.91 -0.40 -4.59
N GLU A 128 1.47 -0.77 -5.73
CA GLU A 128 1.94 0.21 -6.73
C GLU A 128 0.77 1.01 -7.32
N GLN A 129 -0.35 0.36 -7.62
CA GLN A 129 -1.58 1.04 -8.06
C GLN A 129 -2.18 1.91 -6.94
N ALA A 130 -2.18 1.42 -5.70
CA ALA A 130 -2.64 2.20 -4.54
C ALA A 130 -1.79 3.46 -4.32
N LEU A 131 -0.49 3.43 -4.63
CA LEU A 131 0.37 4.62 -4.58
C LEU A 131 -0.07 5.69 -5.59
N VAL A 132 -0.53 5.29 -6.79
CA VAL A 132 -1.08 6.22 -7.78
C VAL A 132 -2.26 6.99 -7.19
N LEU A 133 -3.23 6.27 -6.61
CA LEU A 133 -4.39 6.89 -5.98
C LEU A 133 -4.00 7.73 -4.76
N LYS A 134 -3.19 7.18 -3.84
CA LYS A 134 -2.74 7.87 -2.61
C LYS A 134 -2.05 9.20 -2.93
N THR A 135 -1.26 9.23 -4.02
CA THR A 135 -0.62 10.45 -4.49
C THR A 135 -1.64 11.46 -5.01
N ALA A 136 -2.57 11.01 -5.86
CA ALA A 136 -3.62 11.88 -6.38
C ALA A 136 -4.51 12.43 -5.25
N GLU A 137 -4.90 11.60 -4.28
CA GLU A 137 -5.65 12.03 -3.09
C GLU A 137 -4.89 13.11 -2.32
N ALA A 138 -3.63 12.86 -1.94
CA ALA A 138 -2.83 13.86 -1.24
C ALA A 138 -2.69 15.17 -2.03
N TYR A 139 -2.52 15.08 -3.35
CA TYR A 139 -2.38 16.23 -4.23
C TYR A 139 -3.69 17.05 -4.33
N PHE A 140 -4.81 16.41 -4.63
CA PHE A 140 -6.09 17.09 -4.81
C PHE A 140 -6.73 17.53 -3.50
N GLU A 141 -6.47 16.85 -2.37
CA GLU A 141 -6.85 17.35 -1.05
C GLU A 141 -6.03 18.60 -0.67
N THR A 142 -4.75 18.67 -1.05
CA THR A 142 -3.95 19.91 -0.86
C THR A 142 -4.51 21.05 -1.70
N LEU A 143 -4.88 20.79 -2.95
CA LEU A 143 -5.55 21.77 -3.79
C LEU A 143 -6.90 22.21 -3.21
N ARG A 144 -7.70 21.26 -2.72
CA ARG A 144 -8.98 21.54 -2.05
C ARG A 144 -8.80 22.46 -0.85
N ALA A 145 -7.84 22.16 0.03
CA ALA A 145 -7.53 23.00 1.19
C ALA A 145 -7.08 24.40 0.76
N THR A 146 -6.27 24.50 -0.30
CA THR A 146 -5.76 25.78 -0.82
C THR A 146 -6.89 26.65 -1.38
N ASP A 147 -7.83 26.05 -2.12
CA ASP A 147 -9.01 26.75 -2.63
C ASP A 147 -10.01 27.11 -1.51
N GLU A 148 -10.14 26.26 -0.49
CA GLU A 148 -10.94 26.55 0.71
C GLU A 148 -10.39 27.76 1.48
N GLN A 149 -9.06 27.85 1.62
CA GLN A 149 -8.38 29.00 2.22
C GLN A 149 -8.64 30.28 1.41
N ALA A 150 -8.46 30.21 0.08
CA ALA A 150 -8.69 31.37 -0.79
C ALA A 150 -10.14 31.87 -0.68
N ALA A 151 -11.13 30.97 -0.71
CA ALA A 151 -12.54 31.33 -0.54
C ALA A 151 -12.84 31.90 0.86
N SER A 152 -12.22 31.38 1.91
CA SER A 152 -12.42 31.84 3.30
C SER A 152 -11.80 33.22 3.53
N GLN A 153 -10.62 33.49 2.96
CA GLN A 153 -10.00 34.82 3.00
C GLN A 153 -10.82 35.85 2.21
N ALA A 154 -11.35 35.47 1.05
CA ALA A 154 -12.22 36.34 0.27
C ALA A 154 -13.54 36.65 1.02
N GLU A 155 -14.08 35.68 1.77
CA GLU A 155 -15.23 35.86 2.66
C GLU A 155 -14.92 36.83 3.81
N GLU A 156 -13.79 36.65 4.50
CA GLU A 156 -13.29 37.54 5.55
C GLU A 156 -13.16 38.99 5.04
N ILE A 157 -12.48 39.20 3.91
CA ILE A 157 -12.27 40.52 3.31
C ILE A 157 -13.61 41.18 2.97
N ALA A 158 -14.54 40.43 2.36
CA ALA A 158 -15.85 40.96 1.99
C ALA A 158 -16.68 41.35 3.22
N LEU A 159 -16.66 40.54 4.28
CA LEU A 159 -17.36 40.84 5.54
C LEU A 159 -16.70 42.00 6.30
N LYS A 160 -15.37 42.15 6.22
CA LYS A 160 -14.65 43.31 6.75
C LYS A 160 -15.10 44.60 6.08
N GLN A 161 -15.22 44.59 4.75
CA GLN A 161 -15.74 45.74 4.01
C GLN A 161 -17.18 46.09 4.42
N GLN A 162 -18.04 45.08 4.65
CA GLN A 162 -19.40 45.32 5.14
C GLN A 162 -19.42 45.92 6.55
N LEU A 163 -18.55 45.45 7.45
CA LEU A 163 -18.37 46.03 8.79
C LEU A 163 -17.93 47.50 8.71
N ASP A 164 -16.95 47.83 7.86
CA ASP A 164 -16.46 49.19 7.69
C ASP A 164 -17.56 50.12 7.14
N GLN A 165 -18.37 49.61 6.20
CA GLN A 165 -19.54 50.32 5.67
C GLN A 165 -20.62 50.55 6.74
N ALA A 166 -20.92 49.54 7.56
CA ALA A 166 -21.88 49.67 8.67
C ALA A 166 -21.41 50.69 9.70
N GLN A 167 -20.12 50.69 10.07
CA GLN A 167 -19.52 51.67 10.98
C GLN A 167 -19.59 53.10 10.42
N ALA A 168 -19.33 53.28 9.11
CA ALA A 168 -19.45 54.58 8.45
C ALA A 168 -20.90 55.08 8.46
N ARG A 169 -21.87 54.23 8.11
CA ARG A 169 -23.30 54.57 8.12
C ARG A 169 -23.80 54.91 9.53
N LEU A 170 -23.36 54.20 10.56
CA LEU A 170 -23.68 54.51 11.96
C LEU A 170 -23.18 55.90 12.37
N LYS A 171 -21.94 56.26 12.01
CA LYS A 171 -21.37 57.59 12.27
C LYS A 171 -22.16 58.72 11.60
N SER A 172 -22.74 58.43 10.43
CA SER A 172 -23.62 59.36 9.70
C SER A 172 -25.09 59.32 10.15
N GLY A 173 -25.43 58.48 11.14
CA GLY A 173 -26.82 58.33 11.63
C GLY A 173 -27.76 57.56 10.68
N LEU A 174 -27.21 56.87 9.68
CA LEU A 174 -27.95 56.16 8.62
C LEU A 174 -28.07 54.65 8.88
N SER A 175 -27.54 54.14 10.00
CA SER A 175 -27.59 52.72 10.38
C SER A 175 -27.63 52.57 11.91
N SER A 176 -28.00 51.39 12.38
CA SER A 176 -28.18 51.05 13.79
C SER A 176 -26.92 50.45 14.41
N ILE A 177 -26.78 50.54 15.74
CA ILE A 177 -25.71 49.81 16.46
C ILE A 177 -25.83 48.29 16.28
N THR A 178 -27.04 47.77 16.09
CA THR A 178 -27.29 46.35 15.83
C THR A 178 -26.67 45.90 14.51
N ASP A 179 -26.76 46.71 13.44
CA ASP A 179 -26.12 46.38 12.15
C ASP A 179 -24.60 46.24 12.28
N VAL A 180 -23.97 47.11 13.08
CA VAL A 180 -22.52 47.07 13.33
C VAL A 180 -22.14 45.83 14.14
N LEU A 181 -22.91 45.48 15.17
CA LEU A 181 -22.67 44.28 15.98
C LEU A 181 -22.86 42.99 15.18
N ASP A 182 -23.87 42.93 14.31
CA ASP A 182 -24.11 41.79 13.43
C ASP A 182 -22.97 41.62 12.40
N ALA A 183 -22.53 42.73 11.79
CA ALA A 183 -21.39 42.72 10.87
C ALA A 183 -20.08 42.36 11.57
N GLN A 184 -19.86 42.84 12.81
CA GLN A 184 -18.69 42.51 13.62
C GLN A 184 -18.66 41.02 13.94
N SER A 185 -19.77 40.47 14.43
CA SER A 185 -19.90 39.04 14.71
C SER A 185 -19.65 38.18 13.46
N ALA A 186 -20.20 38.58 12.31
CA ALA A 186 -19.97 37.88 11.04
C ALA A 186 -18.49 37.91 10.62
N HIS A 187 -17.83 39.07 10.73
CA HIS A 187 -16.41 39.22 10.45
C HIS A 187 -15.53 38.38 11.39
N ASP A 188 -15.78 38.41 12.70
CA ASP A 188 -14.99 37.68 13.68
C ASP A 188 -15.07 36.16 13.47
N ASN A 189 -16.26 35.66 13.12
CA ASN A 189 -16.44 34.27 12.71
C ASN A 189 -15.68 33.93 11.41
N ALA A 190 -15.70 34.81 10.42
CA ALA A 190 -14.98 34.61 9.16
C ALA A 190 -13.46 34.62 9.35
N GLN A 191 -12.94 35.51 10.20
CA GLN A 191 -11.53 35.55 10.59
C GLN A 191 -11.10 34.23 11.25
N ALA A 192 -11.91 33.70 12.18
CA ALA A 192 -11.63 32.41 12.81
C ALA A 192 -11.62 31.26 11.79
N ASN A 193 -12.58 31.23 10.85
CA ASN A 193 -12.65 30.21 9.80
C ASN A 193 -11.47 30.31 8.81
N SER A 194 -11.05 31.53 8.45
CA SER A 194 -9.89 31.80 7.61
C SER A 194 -8.60 31.25 8.24
N LYS A 195 -8.41 31.44 9.56
CA LYS A 195 -7.29 30.84 10.30
C LYS A 195 -7.34 29.32 10.38
N LEU A 196 -8.53 28.74 10.52
CA LEU A 196 -8.68 27.29 10.45
C LEU A 196 -8.31 26.75 9.05
N ALA A 197 -8.73 27.43 7.99
CA ALA A 197 -8.40 27.05 6.62
C ALA A 197 -6.90 27.21 6.31
N GLU A 198 -6.23 28.23 6.85
CA GLU A 198 -4.78 28.40 6.78
C GLU A 198 -4.04 27.19 7.38
N ARG A 199 -4.42 26.75 8.59
CA ARG A 199 -3.83 25.54 9.20
C ARG A 199 -4.07 24.29 8.36
N LYS A 200 -5.28 24.11 7.78
CA LYS A 200 -5.57 22.95 6.92
C LYS A 200 -4.65 22.88 5.70
N VAL A 201 -4.24 24.02 5.14
CA VAL A 201 -3.29 24.07 4.03
C VAL A 201 -1.91 23.61 4.48
N GLU A 202 -1.45 24.07 5.65
CA GLU A 202 -0.19 23.61 6.25
C GLU A 202 -0.22 22.10 6.48
N ASP A 203 -1.29 21.58 7.11
CA ASP A 203 -1.48 20.14 7.36
C ASP A 203 -1.45 19.34 6.03
N ALA A 204 -2.05 19.85 4.96
CA ALA A 204 -2.08 19.17 3.66
C ALA A 204 -0.70 19.14 2.97
N PHE A 205 0.07 20.22 3.05
CA PHE A 205 1.46 20.22 2.55
C PHE A 205 2.37 19.30 3.36
N GLU A 206 2.14 19.17 4.68
CA GLU A 206 2.85 18.19 5.51
C GLU A 206 2.50 16.75 5.11
N LEU A 207 1.26 16.47 4.68
CA LEU A 207 0.90 15.15 4.13
C LEU A 207 1.65 14.83 2.83
N LEU A 208 1.82 15.80 1.93
CA LEU A 208 2.66 15.64 0.72
C LEU A 208 4.13 15.44 1.07
N THR A 209 4.63 16.16 2.08
CA THR A 209 6.00 16.03 2.57
C THR A 209 6.24 14.65 3.17
N ARG A 210 5.28 14.12 3.95
CA ARG A 210 5.34 12.76 4.49
C ARG A 210 5.38 11.69 3.39
N LEU A 211 4.65 11.89 2.29
CA LEU A 211 4.59 10.95 1.18
C LEU A 211 5.87 10.96 0.32
N THR A 212 6.44 12.14 0.08
CA THR A 212 7.52 12.33 -0.90
C THR A 212 8.89 12.60 -0.29
N ASN A 213 8.95 12.88 1.00
CA ASN A 213 10.12 13.41 1.71
C ASN A 213 10.67 14.72 1.10
N ALA A 214 9.82 15.48 0.41
CA ALA A 214 10.15 16.77 -0.21
C ALA A 214 9.16 17.84 0.26
N ARG A 215 9.68 19.03 0.56
CA ARG A 215 8.88 20.16 1.05
C ARG A 215 8.37 21.01 -0.12
N TYR A 216 7.07 21.19 -0.20
CA TYR A 216 6.42 22.07 -1.18
C TYR A 216 5.85 23.31 -0.50
N LEU A 217 5.86 24.44 -1.20
CA LEU A 217 5.29 25.71 -0.72
C LEU A 217 4.15 26.22 -1.63
N SER A 218 3.98 25.61 -2.79
CA SER A 218 2.93 25.94 -3.75
C SER A 218 2.59 24.72 -4.58
N ILE A 219 1.48 24.77 -5.33
CA ILE A 219 0.94 23.63 -6.07
C ILE A 219 0.32 24.10 -7.40
N GLU A 220 0.39 23.27 -8.45
CA GLU A 220 -0.30 23.55 -9.72
C GLU A 220 -1.79 23.23 -9.60
N GLY A 221 -2.64 24.21 -9.88
CA GLY A 221 -4.09 24.06 -9.70
C GLY A 221 -4.79 23.53 -10.95
N ILE A 222 -5.95 22.91 -10.74
CA ILE A 222 -6.76 22.29 -11.79
C ILE A 222 -7.65 23.32 -12.50
N GLN A 223 -7.62 23.33 -13.83
CA GLN A 223 -8.46 24.23 -14.63
C GLN A 223 -9.95 23.95 -14.46
N HIS A 224 -10.76 25.01 -14.44
CA HIS A 224 -12.22 24.92 -14.31
C HIS A 224 -12.91 24.32 -15.54
N GLN A 225 -12.25 24.33 -16.70
CA GLN A 225 -12.76 23.77 -17.96
C GLN A 225 -12.38 22.29 -18.19
N MET A 226 -11.81 21.61 -17.18
CA MET A 226 -11.53 20.17 -17.30
C MET A 226 -12.79 19.42 -17.75
N PRO A 227 -12.74 18.58 -18.80
CA PRO A 227 -13.89 17.82 -19.27
C PRO A 227 -14.45 16.95 -18.15
N VAL A 228 -15.76 17.07 -17.93
CA VAL A 228 -16.52 16.25 -17.00
C VAL A 228 -17.37 15.31 -17.84
N ALA A 229 -16.99 14.03 -17.89
CA ALA A 229 -17.61 13.01 -18.72
C ALA A 229 -18.06 11.80 -17.88
N ALA A 230 -19.13 11.15 -18.34
CA ALA A 230 -19.60 9.90 -17.78
C ALA A 230 -18.55 8.78 -17.97
N PRO A 231 -18.45 7.81 -17.03
CA PRO A 231 -17.60 6.65 -17.22
C PRO A 231 -17.96 5.91 -18.51
N VAL A 232 -16.95 5.51 -19.27
CA VAL A 232 -17.12 4.68 -20.48
C VAL A 232 -16.55 3.29 -20.21
N PRO A 233 -17.34 2.21 -20.39
CA PRO A 233 -18.72 2.16 -20.88
C PRO A 233 -19.75 2.77 -19.90
N ALA A 234 -20.83 3.33 -20.45
CA ALA A 234 -21.96 3.88 -19.69
C ALA A 234 -22.91 2.77 -19.16
N ASP A 235 -22.31 1.70 -18.63
CA ASP A 235 -23.02 0.56 -18.05
C ASP A 235 -22.25 0.06 -16.82
N ALA A 236 -22.91 0.05 -15.67
CA ALA A 236 -22.31 -0.39 -14.42
C ALA A 236 -21.87 -1.85 -14.46
N GLN A 237 -22.58 -2.73 -15.18
CA GLN A 237 -22.26 -4.15 -15.22
C GLN A 237 -20.95 -4.41 -15.98
N SER A 238 -20.69 -3.68 -17.07
CA SER A 238 -19.44 -3.72 -17.81
C SER A 238 -18.22 -3.41 -16.92
N TRP A 239 -18.34 -2.43 -16.01
CA TRP A 239 -17.31 -2.12 -15.03
C TRP A 239 -17.13 -3.23 -13.99
N VAL A 240 -18.22 -3.82 -13.51
CA VAL A 240 -18.16 -4.96 -12.57
C VAL A 240 -17.47 -6.16 -13.21
N ASP A 241 -17.77 -6.45 -14.47
CA ASP A 241 -17.17 -7.55 -15.21
C ASP A 241 -15.67 -7.31 -15.49
N ALA A 242 -15.29 -6.05 -15.76
CA ALA A 242 -13.87 -5.67 -15.87
C ALA A 242 -13.15 -5.84 -14.52
N ALA A 243 -13.72 -5.30 -13.44
CA ALA A 243 -13.18 -5.42 -12.08
C ALA A 243 -13.00 -6.88 -11.66
N ALA A 244 -13.97 -7.75 -11.93
CA ALA A 244 -13.88 -9.18 -11.63
C ALA A 244 -12.72 -9.89 -12.35
N ARG A 245 -12.27 -9.38 -13.51
CA ARG A 245 -11.16 -9.94 -14.29
C ARG A 245 -9.80 -9.30 -13.99
N GLN A 246 -9.78 -8.03 -13.60
CA GLN A 246 -8.57 -7.20 -13.58
C GLN A 246 -8.18 -6.71 -12.19
N ASN A 247 -9.08 -6.74 -11.22
CA ASN A 247 -8.79 -6.27 -9.87
C ASN A 247 -7.64 -7.09 -9.24
N LEU A 248 -6.56 -6.41 -8.87
CA LEU A 248 -5.29 -7.04 -8.46
C LEU A 248 -5.44 -7.79 -7.14
N ALA A 249 -6.16 -7.22 -6.16
CA ALA A 249 -6.43 -7.88 -4.88
C ALA A 249 -7.29 -9.14 -5.02
N LEU A 250 -8.26 -9.16 -5.95
CA LEU A 250 -9.05 -10.35 -6.26
C LEU A 250 -8.20 -11.42 -6.96
N LEU A 251 -7.40 -11.03 -7.95
CA LEU A 251 -6.47 -11.96 -8.62
C LEU A 251 -5.46 -12.57 -7.64
N ALA A 252 -4.92 -11.80 -6.71
CA ALA A 252 -4.03 -12.29 -5.66
C ALA A 252 -4.71 -13.38 -4.81
N SER A 253 -5.99 -13.19 -4.46
CA SER A 253 -6.74 -14.18 -3.69
C SER A 253 -7.02 -15.49 -4.45
N ASN A 254 -7.05 -15.47 -5.79
CA ASN A 254 -7.12 -16.70 -6.57
C ASN A 254 -5.86 -17.55 -6.39
N PHE A 255 -4.68 -16.92 -6.38
CA PHE A 255 -3.42 -17.61 -6.13
C PHE A 255 -3.27 -18.07 -4.67
N ALA A 256 -3.87 -17.36 -3.71
CA ALA A 256 -3.96 -17.82 -2.32
C ALA A 256 -4.75 -19.14 -2.21
N VAL A 257 -5.91 -19.22 -2.89
CA VAL A 257 -6.71 -20.45 -2.98
C VAL A 257 -5.92 -21.58 -3.65
N GLN A 258 -5.23 -21.28 -4.76
CA GLN A 258 -4.38 -22.26 -5.45
C GLN A 258 -3.26 -22.79 -4.52
N ALA A 259 -2.57 -21.91 -3.79
CA ALA A 259 -1.56 -22.32 -2.84
C ALA A 259 -2.13 -23.19 -1.71
N ALA A 260 -3.33 -22.90 -1.22
CA ALA A 260 -4.03 -23.73 -0.23
C ALA A 260 -4.40 -25.11 -0.78
N GLN A 261 -4.83 -25.21 -2.04
CA GLN A 261 -5.10 -26.49 -2.72
C GLN A 261 -3.83 -27.36 -2.81
N GLU A 262 -2.71 -26.77 -3.22
CA GLU A 262 -1.42 -27.48 -3.29
C GLU A 262 -0.94 -27.94 -1.91
N ARG A 263 -1.18 -27.14 -0.85
CA ARG A 263 -0.88 -27.54 0.53
C ARG A 263 -1.70 -28.75 0.99
N ILE A 264 -2.96 -28.88 0.58
CA ILE A 264 -3.75 -30.10 0.86
C ILE A 264 -3.09 -31.31 0.21
N SER A 265 -2.71 -31.21 -1.07
CA SER A 265 -2.02 -32.27 -1.81
C SER A 265 -0.68 -32.64 -1.15
N GLN A 266 0.08 -31.64 -0.71
CA GLN A 266 1.29 -31.81 0.08
C GLN A 266 1.03 -32.59 1.38
N GLN A 267 0.00 -32.22 2.16
CA GLN A 267 -0.30 -32.95 3.40
C GLN A 267 -0.78 -34.38 3.13
N ARG A 268 -1.56 -34.61 2.06
CA ARG A 268 -1.99 -35.95 1.64
C ARG A 268 -0.81 -36.84 1.22
N ALA A 269 0.20 -36.25 0.58
CA ALA A 269 1.43 -36.96 0.22
C ALA A 269 2.20 -37.50 1.45
N GLY A 270 1.88 -37.07 2.67
CA GLY A 270 2.39 -37.68 3.90
C GLY A 270 2.02 -39.15 4.11
N HIS A 271 1.08 -39.70 3.33
CA HIS A 271 0.77 -41.13 3.28
C HIS A 271 1.47 -41.88 2.14
N ALA A 272 2.09 -41.18 1.20
CA ALA A 272 2.74 -41.79 0.05
C ALA A 272 4.12 -42.37 0.44
N PRO A 273 4.59 -43.44 -0.23
CA PRO A 273 5.96 -43.87 -0.09
C PRO A 273 6.92 -42.81 -0.63
N THR A 274 8.09 -42.69 0.01
CA THR A 274 9.20 -41.89 -0.49
C THR A 274 10.36 -42.78 -0.89
N LEU A 275 11.11 -42.37 -1.91
CA LEU A 275 12.34 -43.03 -2.38
C LEU A 275 13.47 -42.01 -2.38
N ASP A 276 14.53 -42.30 -1.64
CA ASP A 276 15.75 -41.49 -1.56
C ASP A 276 16.96 -42.30 -2.05
N ALA A 277 17.86 -41.66 -2.79
CA ALA A 277 19.21 -42.15 -2.99
C ALA A 277 20.11 -41.62 -1.88
N VAL A 278 20.81 -42.52 -1.21
CA VAL A 278 21.72 -42.18 -0.10
C VAL A 278 23.13 -42.66 -0.42
N ALA A 279 24.09 -41.80 -0.16
CA ALA A 279 25.50 -42.19 -0.15
C ALA A 279 26.13 -41.71 1.15
N SER A 280 26.94 -42.55 1.78
CA SER A 280 27.68 -42.18 2.97
C SER A 280 29.13 -42.58 2.84
N TYR A 281 30.02 -41.74 3.35
CA TYR A 281 31.43 -42.03 3.49
C TYR A 281 31.85 -41.70 4.90
N ARG A 282 32.41 -42.67 5.61
CA ARG A 282 32.93 -42.48 6.96
C ARG A 282 34.37 -42.96 7.05
N ARG A 283 35.22 -42.21 7.76
CA ARG A 283 36.60 -42.56 8.04
C ARG A 283 36.95 -42.23 9.49
N GLY A 284 37.60 -43.14 10.19
CA GLY A 284 37.96 -42.93 11.59
C GLY A 284 38.70 -44.11 12.18
N ASP A 285 38.88 -44.10 13.49
CA ASP A 285 39.51 -45.20 14.22
C ASP A 285 38.70 -46.49 14.05
N ASN A 286 39.40 -47.61 13.87
CA ASN A 286 38.82 -48.90 13.49
C ASN A 286 37.75 -49.42 14.46
N ASP A 287 37.85 -49.08 15.74
CA ASP A 287 36.90 -49.42 16.79
C ASP A 287 35.54 -48.74 16.59
N SER A 288 35.50 -47.51 16.08
CA SER A 288 34.25 -46.80 15.72
C SER A 288 33.46 -47.48 14.59
N PHE A 289 34.08 -48.45 13.89
CA PHE A 289 33.48 -49.25 12.83
C PHE A 289 33.18 -50.70 13.26
N GLY A 290 33.37 -51.02 14.55
CA GLY A 290 33.14 -52.36 15.08
C GLY A 290 34.24 -53.38 14.78
N TYR A 291 35.40 -52.94 14.29
CA TYR A 291 36.56 -53.83 14.12
C TYR A 291 37.28 -54.01 15.46
N SER A 292 37.64 -55.25 15.78
CA SER A 292 38.40 -55.56 16.99
C SER A 292 39.83 -55.04 16.85
N ASN A 293 40.27 -54.32 17.88
CA ASN A 293 41.67 -53.92 18.00
C ASN A 293 42.50 -55.13 18.49
N PRO A 294 43.78 -55.27 18.08
CA PRO A 294 44.61 -56.44 18.36
C PRO A 294 44.76 -56.82 19.85
N SER A 295 44.48 -55.89 20.76
CA SER A 295 44.76 -56.01 22.19
C SER A 295 43.78 -56.89 22.97
N ASP A 296 42.60 -57.19 22.44
CA ASP A 296 41.53 -57.76 23.27
C ASP A 296 41.59 -59.29 23.36
N PHE A 297 42.25 -59.97 22.38
CA PHE A 297 42.39 -61.45 22.35
C PHE A 297 43.67 -61.97 21.63
N GLY A 298 44.72 -61.16 21.51
CA GLY A 298 46.02 -61.61 20.97
C GLY A 298 46.03 -61.99 19.47
N ARG A 299 45.10 -61.44 18.66
CA ARG A 299 45.07 -61.62 17.21
C ARG A 299 45.56 -60.36 16.50
N ASP A 300 46.20 -60.51 15.34
CA ASP A 300 46.60 -59.40 14.47
C ASP A 300 45.37 -58.64 13.93
N GLY A 301 44.88 -57.69 14.71
CA GLY A 301 43.78 -56.79 14.33
C GLY A 301 44.25 -55.59 13.51
N TYR A 302 43.28 -54.81 13.02
CA TYR A 302 43.53 -53.56 12.32
C TYR A 302 44.19 -52.56 13.28
N ARG A 303 45.26 -51.85 12.88
CA ARG A 303 45.90 -50.78 13.68
C ARG A 303 45.79 -49.40 13.03
N SER A 304 45.09 -49.33 11.90
CA SER A 304 45.02 -48.14 11.06
C SER A 304 43.58 -47.64 10.98
N PRO A 305 43.38 -46.33 10.73
CA PRO A 305 42.06 -45.77 10.45
C PRO A 305 41.38 -46.53 9.31
N VAL A 306 40.10 -46.81 9.49
CA VAL A 306 39.26 -47.49 8.50
C VAL A 306 38.45 -46.45 7.73
N ALA A 307 38.21 -46.71 6.46
CA ALA A 307 37.28 -45.95 5.63
C ALA A 307 36.20 -46.88 5.08
N GLN A 308 34.95 -46.42 5.08
CA GLN A 308 33.82 -47.15 4.52
C GLN A 308 32.97 -46.19 3.69
N GLY A 309 32.69 -46.58 2.45
CA GLY A 309 31.68 -45.95 1.60
C GLY A 309 30.47 -46.87 1.46
N SER A 310 29.27 -46.30 1.39
CA SER A 310 28.06 -47.00 1.00
C SER A 310 27.22 -46.14 0.06
N ILE A 311 26.54 -46.79 -0.88
CA ILE A 311 25.53 -46.20 -1.76
C ILE A 311 24.31 -47.12 -1.68
N GLY A 312 23.13 -46.54 -1.53
CA GLY A 312 21.89 -47.29 -1.39
C GLY A 312 20.67 -46.50 -1.84
N LEU A 313 19.57 -47.22 -1.98
CA LEU A 313 18.25 -46.67 -2.17
C LEU A 313 17.43 -46.96 -0.91
N GLU A 314 16.79 -45.94 -0.36
CA GLU A 314 15.97 -46.03 0.84
C GLU A 314 14.51 -45.76 0.47
N VAL A 315 13.63 -46.73 0.72
CA VAL A 315 12.19 -46.57 0.56
C VAL A 315 11.56 -46.45 1.94
N THR A 316 10.84 -45.36 2.19
CA THR A 316 10.08 -45.17 3.43
C THR A 316 8.58 -45.15 3.12
N LEU A 317 7.83 -46.09 3.68
CA LEU A 317 6.36 -46.13 3.58
C LEU A 317 5.75 -45.97 4.98
N PRO A 318 5.17 -44.80 5.32
CA PRO A 318 4.52 -44.61 6.61
C PRO A 318 3.19 -45.39 6.66
N LEU A 319 3.16 -46.49 7.42
CA LEU A 319 1.95 -47.30 7.59
C LEU A 319 0.94 -46.65 8.56
N TYR A 320 1.44 -46.14 9.69
CA TYR A 320 0.62 -45.46 10.69
C TYR A 320 1.44 -44.43 11.45
N SER A 321 0.92 -43.21 11.57
CA SER A 321 1.61 -42.08 12.20
C SER A 321 0.78 -41.45 13.35
N GLY A 322 0.01 -42.26 14.08
CA GLY A 322 -0.82 -41.79 15.19
C GLY A 322 -1.91 -40.79 14.79
N GLY A 323 -2.43 -40.87 13.56
CA GLY A 323 -3.46 -39.94 13.04
C GLY A 323 -2.94 -38.55 12.64
N ARG A 324 -1.65 -38.25 12.80
CA ARG A 324 -1.04 -36.94 12.50
C ARG A 324 -1.31 -36.45 11.08
N VAL A 325 -1.08 -37.30 10.07
CA VAL A 325 -1.25 -36.90 8.65
C VAL A 325 -2.71 -36.59 8.35
N SER A 326 -3.64 -37.45 8.79
CA SER A 326 -5.07 -37.21 8.62
C SER A 326 -5.53 -35.93 9.32
N SER A 327 -4.98 -35.60 10.49
CA SER A 327 -5.27 -34.33 11.17
C SER A 327 -4.79 -33.11 10.37
N ARG A 328 -3.56 -33.14 9.83
CA ARG A 328 -3.03 -32.04 9.00
C ARG A 328 -3.79 -31.86 7.69
N VAL A 329 -4.31 -32.95 7.11
CA VAL A 329 -5.17 -32.89 5.93
C VAL A 329 -6.49 -32.19 6.26
N ARG A 330 -7.13 -32.51 7.40
CA ARG A 330 -8.35 -31.81 7.85
C ARG A 330 -8.09 -30.33 8.11
N GLU A 331 -7.01 -30.00 8.82
CA GLU A 331 -6.61 -28.61 9.03
C GLU A 331 -6.40 -27.85 7.70
N SER A 332 -5.71 -28.46 6.74
CA SER A 332 -5.46 -27.83 5.43
C SER A 332 -6.75 -27.67 4.61
N TYR A 333 -7.73 -28.55 4.80
CA TYR A 333 -9.05 -28.40 4.21
C TYR A 333 -9.76 -27.17 4.75
N ASP A 334 -9.77 -26.97 6.08
CA ASP A 334 -10.38 -25.79 6.68
C ASP A 334 -9.65 -24.49 6.29
N ARG A 335 -8.32 -24.53 6.08
CA ARG A 335 -7.54 -23.41 5.53
C ARG A 335 -7.87 -23.10 4.06
N LEU A 336 -8.21 -24.11 3.25
CA LEU A 336 -8.72 -23.88 1.90
C LEU A 336 -10.09 -23.20 1.95
N VAL A 337 -11.00 -23.69 2.79
CA VAL A 337 -12.33 -23.07 2.97
C VAL A 337 -12.18 -21.61 3.42
N GLU A 338 -11.30 -21.33 4.39
CA GLU A 338 -10.96 -19.95 4.79
C GLU A 338 -10.52 -19.10 3.59
N SER A 339 -9.60 -19.62 2.76
CA SER A 339 -9.09 -18.90 1.58
C SER A 339 -10.17 -18.66 0.53
N GLU A 340 -11.09 -19.62 0.33
CA GLU A 340 -12.21 -19.51 -0.59
C GLU A 340 -13.23 -18.45 -0.13
N GLU A 341 -13.54 -18.41 1.16
CA GLU A 341 -14.45 -17.41 1.76
C GLU A 341 -13.82 -16.01 1.76
N VAL A 342 -12.51 -15.90 2.02
CA VAL A 342 -11.78 -14.61 1.88
C VAL A 342 -11.84 -14.11 0.44
N ARG A 343 -11.66 -14.99 -0.55
CA ARG A 343 -11.81 -14.63 -1.97
C ARG A 343 -13.24 -14.19 -2.29
N GLU A 344 -14.25 -14.91 -1.81
CA GLU A 344 -15.66 -14.55 -2.04
C GLU A 344 -16.01 -13.20 -1.39
N GLY A 345 -15.49 -12.93 -0.18
CA GLY A 345 -15.59 -11.62 0.47
C GLY A 345 -14.98 -10.52 -0.38
N ARG A 346 -13.76 -10.70 -0.88
CA ARG A 346 -13.09 -9.76 -1.81
C ARG A 346 -13.89 -9.56 -3.09
N ARG A 347 -14.45 -10.63 -3.67
CA ARG A 347 -15.27 -10.54 -4.87
C ARG A 347 -16.51 -9.66 -4.64
N ARG A 348 -17.21 -9.87 -3.52
CA ARG A 348 -18.38 -9.05 -3.15
C ARG A 348 -18.02 -7.60 -2.89
N GLU A 349 -16.89 -7.37 -2.21
CA GLU A 349 -16.36 -6.02 -1.96
C GLU A 349 -16.03 -5.28 -3.27
N VAL A 350 -15.34 -5.94 -4.20
CA VAL A 350 -15.03 -5.37 -5.53
C VAL A 350 -16.32 -5.02 -6.28
N VAL A 351 -17.31 -5.91 -6.29
CA VAL A 351 -18.62 -5.65 -6.93
C VAL A 351 -19.32 -4.45 -6.28
N PHE A 352 -19.35 -4.40 -4.95
CA PHE A 352 -19.96 -3.31 -4.19
C PHE A 352 -19.27 -1.97 -4.48
N ASN A 353 -17.95 -1.91 -4.32
CA ASN A 353 -17.16 -0.70 -4.52
C ASN A 353 -17.24 -0.21 -5.98
N THR A 354 -17.20 -1.12 -6.96
CA THR A 354 -17.33 -0.74 -8.38
C THR A 354 -18.67 -0.06 -8.65
N ARG A 355 -19.77 -0.65 -8.17
CA ARG A 355 -21.11 -0.07 -8.33
C ARG A 355 -21.25 1.25 -7.58
N ASN A 356 -20.64 1.36 -6.40
CA ASN A 356 -20.66 2.56 -5.60
C ASN A 356 -19.93 3.71 -6.32
N PHE A 357 -18.67 3.51 -6.73
CA PHE A 357 -17.91 4.54 -7.42
C PHE A 357 -18.48 4.89 -8.80
N TYR A 358 -19.05 3.93 -9.54
CA TYR A 358 -19.77 4.23 -10.77
C TYR A 358 -20.96 5.19 -10.54
N ARG A 359 -21.74 4.97 -9.48
CA ARG A 359 -22.85 5.88 -9.13
C ARG A 359 -22.33 7.22 -8.61
N ALA A 360 -21.24 7.22 -7.84
CA ALA A 360 -20.61 8.43 -7.33
C ALA A 360 -20.18 9.33 -8.49
N VAL A 361 -19.43 8.81 -9.46
CA VAL A 361 -18.99 9.59 -10.62
C VAL A 361 -20.18 10.17 -11.40
N ASN A 362 -21.23 9.39 -11.65
CA ASN A 362 -22.43 9.91 -12.32
C ASN A 362 -23.12 11.02 -11.50
N SER A 363 -23.18 10.88 -10.18
CA SER A 363 -23.76 11.89 -9.29
C SER A 363 -22.89 13.16 -9.25
N ASP A 364 -21.56 13.00 -9.25
CA ASP A 364 -20.60 14.10 -9.21
C ASP A 364 -20.72 15.00 -10.45
N ILE A 365 -20.98 14.40 -11.63
CA ILE A 365 -21.23 15.15 -12.88
C ILE A 365 -22.41 16.10 -12.72
N GLU A 366 -23.54 15.60 -12.20
CA GLU A 366 -24.73 16.40 -11.96
C GLU A 366 -24.47 17.47 -10.88
N GLN A 367 -23.80 17.09 -9.79
CA GLN A 367 -23.45 18.01 -8.71
C GLN A 367 -22.58 19.17 -9.20
N ILE A 368 -21.54 18.92 -10.00
CA ILE A 368 -20.69 20.00 -10.54
C ILE A 368 -21.55 21.00 -11.32
N SER A 369 -22.44 20.52 -12.19
CA SER A 369 -23.31 21.37 -12.99
C SER A 369 -24.28 22.20 -12.12
N ALA A 370 -24.91 21.58 -11.13
CA ALA A 370 -25.85 22.24 -10.22
C ALA A 370 -25.15 23.25 -9.30
N ARG A 371 -23.96 22.91 -8.78
CA ARG A 371 -23.15 23.81 -7.93
C ARG A 371 -22.63 25.01 -8.72
N ARG A 372 -22.24 24.82 -9.98
CA ARG A 372 -21.89 25.94 -10.88
C ARG A 372 -23.06 26.92 -11.03
N GLN A 373 -24.27 26.41 -11.25
CA GLN A 373 -25.47 27.24 -11.33
C GLN A 373 -25.80 27.90 -9.99
N THR A 374 -25.54 27.22 -8.87
CA THR A 374 -25.75 27.77 -7.51
C THR A 374 -24.87 28.99 -7.25
N ILE A 375 -23.64 29.02 -7.77
CA ILE A 375 -22.77 30.21 -7.67
C ILE A 375 -23.39 31.38 -8.43
N LEU A 376 -23.86 31.16 -9.67
CA LEU A 376 -24.52 32.20 -10.48
C LEU A 376 -25.74 32.78 -9.76
N SER A 377 -26.61 31.92 -9.22
CA SER A 377 -27.77 32.34 -8.45
C SER A 377 -27.39 33.09 -7.17
N SER A 378 -26.37 32.62 -6.43
CA SER A 378 -25.91 33.28 -5.20
C SER A 378 -25.29 34.66 -5.49
N GLN A 379 -24.57 34.80 -6.61
CA GLN A 379 -24.01 36.08 -7.03
C GLN A 379 -25.12 37.07 -7.45
N GLY A 380 -26.16 36.59 -8.15
CA GLY A 380 -27.36 37.37 -8.45
C GLY A 380 -28.09 37.82 -7.18
N SER A 381 -28.27 36.91 -6.23
CA SER A 381 -28.89 37.19 -4.92
C SER A 381 -28.10 38.23 -4.13
N LEU A 382 -26.77 38.12 -4.11
CA LEU A 382 -25.89 39.10 -3.46
C LEU A 382 -26.02 40.49 -4.08
N ARG A 383 -26.02 40.60 -5.42
CA ARG A 383 -26.23 41.89 -6.11
C ARG A 383 -27.59 42.49 -5.78
N ALA A 384 -28.65 41.69 -5.80
CA ALA A 384 -29.99 42.14 -5.44
C ALA A 384 -30.08 42.57 -3.97
N SER A 385 -29.44 41.85 -3.05
CA SER A 385 -29.41 42.23 -1.63
C SER A 385 -28.63 43.52 -1.39
N LYS A 386 -27.48 43.72 -2.06
CA LYS A 386 -26.71 44.98 -1.98
C LYS A 386 -27.54 46.17 -2.47
N ALA A 387 -28.11 46.07 -3.67
CA ALA A 387 -28.98 47.11 -4.21
C ALA A 387 -30.21 47.38 -3.31
N GLY A 388 -30.83 46.30 -2.79
CA GLY A 388 -31.97 46.41 -1.89
C GLY A 388 -31.61 47.12 -0.57
N ALA A 389 -30.42 46.85 -0.02
CA ALA A 389 -29.91 47.51 1.18
C ALA A 389 -29.57 48.98 0.93
N ASP A 390 -29.04 49.32 -0.24
CA ASP A 390 -28.78 50.72 -0.63
C ASP A 390 -30.07 51.53 -0.80
N LEU A 391 -31.15 50.87 -1.23
CA LEU A 391 -32.51 51.44 -1.33
C LEU A 391 -33.32 51.34 -0.03
N GLY A 392 -32.76 50.77 1.05
CA GLY A 392 -33.45 50.59 2.34
C GLY A 392 -34.57 49.55 2.35
N THR A 393 -34.69 48.74 1.30
CA THR A 393 -35.72 47.68 1.16
C THR A 393 -35.27 46.32 1.69
N ARG A 394 -33.98 46.18 2.00
CA ARG A 394 -33.39 45.03 2.70
C ARG A 394 -32.48 45.47 3.82
N ASN A 395 -32.28 44.59 4.80
CA ASN A 395 -31.43 44.88 5.95
C ASN A 395 -29.97 44.43 5.69
N THR A 396 -29.06 44.88 6.55
CA THR A 396 -27.63 44.52 6.49
C THR A 396 -27.43 42.99 6.60
N VAL A 397 -28.23 42.34 7.45
CA VAL A 397 -28.18 40.89 7.67
C VAL A 397 -28.45 40.10 6.38
N ASP A 398 -29.33 40.58 5.49
CA ASP A 398 -29.62 39.96 4.19
C ASP A 398 -28.40 40.00 3.27
N VAL A 399 -27.62 41.09 3.31
CA VAL A 399 -26.37 41.22 2.55
C VAL A 399 -25.31 40.29 3.12
N LEU A 400 -25.13 40.27 4.45
CA LEU A 400 -24.19 39.36 5.12
C LEU A 400 -24.54 37.89 4.81
N ASN A 401 -25.81 37.52 4.87
CA ASN A 401 -26.29 36.17 4.53
C ASN A 401 -26.01 35.81 3.07
N ALA A 402 -26.32 36.71 2.14
CA ALA A 402 -26.07 36.47 0.72
C ALA A 402 -24.58 36.34 0.41
N GLN A 403 -23.71 37.10 1.08
CA GLN A 403 -22.26 37.04 0.91
C GLN A 403 -21.71 35.70 1.41
N ARG A 404 -22.10 35.26 2.61
CA ARG A 404 -21.73 33.94 3.16
C ARG A 404 -22.20 32.80 2.25
N GLN A 405 -23.43 32.89 1.74
CA GLN A 405 -23.99 31.88 0.85
C GLN A 405 -23.23 31.78 -0.48
N LEU A 406 -22.77 32.90 -1.04
CA LEU A 406 -21.94 32.90 -2.24
C LEU A 406 -20.63 32.12 -2.01
N TYR A 407 -19.86 32.46 -0.97
CA TYR A 407 -18.59 31.78 -0.71
C TYR A 407 -18.76 30.32 -0.30
N ARG A 408 -19.86 29.97 0.39
CA ARG A 408 -20.23 28.57 0.63
C ARG A 408 -20.47 27.83 -0.68
N SER A 409 -21.20 28.43 -1.62
CA SER A 409 -21.47 27.83 -2.93
C SER A 409 -20.20 27.62 -3.75
N VAL A 410 -19.21 28.52 -3.61
CA VAL A 410 -17.90 28.39 -4.25
C VAL A 410 -17.11 27.22 -3.68
N ARG A 411 -17.05 27.08 -2.36
CA ARG A 411 -16.42 25.93 -1.70
C ARG A 411 -17.08 24.61 -2.12
N ASP A 412 -18.41 24.54 -2.09
CA ASP A 412 -19.17 23.35 -2.47
C ASP A 412 -18.91 22.94 -3.94
N TYR A 413 -18.77 23.91 -4.84
CA TYR A 413 -18.44 23.66 -6.24
C TYR A 413 -17.01 23.10 -6.42
N ASN A 414 -16.02 23.68 -5.75
CA ASN A 414 -14.65 23.17 -5.81
C ASN A 414 -14.56 21.77 -5.19
N ASN A 415 -15.24 21.52 -4.08
CA ASN A 415 -15.32 20.18 -3.48
C ASN A 415 -15.88 19.15 -4.48
N ALA A 416 -17.00 19.45 -5.13
CA ALA A 416 -17.61 18.55 -6.12
C ALA A 416 -16.67 18.23 -7.30
N ARG A 417 -15.83 19.19 -7.73
CA ARG A 417 -14.81 18.96 -8.78
C ARG A 417 -13.75 17.98 -8.33
N TYR A 418 -13.22 18.16 -7.11
CA TYR A 418 -12.22 17.25 -6.56
C TYR A 418 -12.81 15.87 -6.28
N ASP A 419 -14.06 15.79 -5.81
CA ASP A 419 -14.77 14.52 -5.61
C ASP A 419 -14.91 13.74 -6.93
N TYR A 420 -15.32 14.40 -8.02
CA TYR A 420 -15.37 13.79 -9.35
C TYR A 420 -14.02 13.18 -9.77
N ILE A 421 -12.93 13.93 -9.61
CA ILE A 421 -11.58 13.46 -9.98
C ILE A 421 -11.22 12.22 -9.16
N LEU A 422 -11.35 12.30 -7.83
CA LEU A 422 -10.95 11.20 -6.94
C LEU A 422 -11.86 9.97 -7.10
N ASN A 423 -13.17 10.15 -7.26
CA ASN A 423 -14.09 9.03 -7.48
C ASN A 423 -13.87 8.36 -8.85
N THR A 424 -13.45 9.12 -9.86
CA THR A 424 -13.04 8.56 -11.15
C THR A 424 -11.81 7.67 -11.01
N LEU A 425 -10.77 8.15 -10.30
CA LEU A 425 -9.56 7.36 -10.04
C LEU A 425 -9.85 6.11 -9.17
N ARG A 426 -10.74 6.23 -8.18
CA ARG A 426 -11.19 5.10 -7.34
C ARG A 426 -11.96 4.05 -8.16
N LEU A 427 -12.81 4.49 -9.09
CA LEU A 427 -13.49 3.58 -10.02
C LEU A 427 -12.46 2.81 -10.88
N GLN A 428 -11.47 3.50 -11.42
CA GLN A 428 -10.40 2.88 -12.20
C GLN A 428 -9.54 1.92 -11.36
N GLN A 429 -9.25 2.25 -10.09
CA GLN A 429 -8.50 1.38 -9.19
C GLN A 429 -9.27 0.08 -8.93
N VAL A 430 -10.53 0.17 -8.53
CA VAL A 430 -11.34 -1.03 -8.25
C VAL A 430 -11.54 -1.85 -9.52
N ALA A 431 -11.66 -1.19 -10.68
CA ALA A 431 -11.69 -1.86 -11.98
C ALA A 431 -10.36 -2.51 -12.38
N GLY A 432 -9.25 -2.22 -11.69
CA GLY A 432 -7.92 -2.73 -12.01
C GLY A 432 -7.24 -2.02 -13.19
N THR A 433 -7.74 -0.86 -13.62
CA THR A 433 -7.26 -0.12 -14.80
C THR A 433 -6.48 1.15 -14.48
N LEU A 434 -6.46 1.58 -13.21
CA LEU A 434 -5.71 2.77 -12.78
C LEU A 434 -4.21 2.61 -13.02
N SER A 435 -3.60 3.63 -13.62
CA SER A 435 -2.19 3.63 -13.99
C SER A 435 -1.57 5.04 -13.92
N GLU A 436 -0.25 5.14 -14.06
CA GLU A 436 0.45 6.43 -14.18
C GLU A 436 -0.11 7.29 -15.34
N ARG A 437 -0.62 6.65 -16.41
CA ARG A 437 -1.19 7.34 -17.56
C ARG A 437 -2.37 8.24 -17.16
N ASP A 438 -3.17 7.83 -16.17
CA ASP A 438 -4.30 8.62 -15.69
C ASP A 438 -3.82 9.92 -15.03
N LEU A 439 -2.69 9.88 -14.29
CA LEU A 439 -2.05 11.08 -13.74
C LEU A 439 -1.48 11.98 -14.84
N ILE A 440 -0.91 11.40 -15.90
CA ILE A 440 -0.42 12.16 -17.06
C ILE A 440 -1.57 12.91 -17.72
N LEU A 441 -2.70 12.25 -17.95
CA LEU A 441 -3.89 12.89 -18.53
C LEU A 441 -4.42 14.03 -17.65
N LEU A 442 -4.48 13.83 -16.33
CA LEU A 442 -4.88 14.88 -15.38
C LEU A 442 -3.88 16.05 -15.35
N SER A 443 -2.58 15.78 -15.46
CA SER A 443 -1.56 16.83 -15.47
C SER A 443 -1.71 17.81 -16.63
N GLY A 444 -2.29 17.37 -17.76
CA GLY A 444 -2.58 18.24 -18.91
C GLY A 444 -3.63 19.33 -18.61
N TYR A 445 -4.42 19.17 -17.55
CA TYR A 445 -5.40 20.16 -17.09
C TYR A 445 -4.92 20.99 -15.90
N LEU A 446 -3.68 20.80 -15.44
CA LEU A 446 -3.07 21.60 -14.38
C LEU A 446 -2.46 22.88 -14.96
N LYS A 447 -2.52 23.94 -14.18
CA LYS A 447 -2.05 25.29 -14.54
C LYS A 447 -0.83 25.66 -13.69
N THR A 448 0.30 25.88 -14.35
CA THR A 448 1.58 26.21 -13.69
C THR A 448 1.60 27.61 -13.07
N ASP A 449 0.78 28.55 -13.54
CA ASP A 449 0.61 29.90 -12.97
C ASP A 449 -0.68 30.03 -12.14
N TYR A 450 -1.20 28.91 -11.59
CA TYR A 450 -2.38 28.94 -10.73
C TYR A 450 -2.12 29.80 -9.48
N GLN A 451 -3.00 30.79 -9.27
CA GLN A 451 -3.00 31.62 -8.06
C GLN A 451 -4.31 31.38 -7.32
N PRO A 452 -4.30 30.70 -6.16
CA PRO A 452 -5.53 30.35 -5.45
C PRO A 452 -6.45 31.53 -5.18
N SER A 453 -5.91 32.66 -4.72
CA SER A 453 -6.66 33.90 -4.46
C SER A 453 -7.39 34.47 -5.68
N ARG A 454 -6.94 34.14 -6.90
CA ARG A 454 -7.51 34.63 -8.15
C ARG A 454 -8.31 33.55 -8.89
N ASP A 455 -7.84 32.32 -8.86
CA ASP A 455 -8.29 31.24 -9.75
C ASP A 455 -9.22 30.23 -9.04
N PHE A 456 -9.54 30.42 -7.75
CA PHE A 456 -10.53 29.61 -7.03
C PHE A 456 -11.96 29.72 -7.60
N LEU A 457 -12.22 30.74 -8.43
CA LEU A 457 -13.48 30.97 -9.15
C LEU A 457 -13.36 30.67 -10.65
N PRO A 458 -14.44 30.14 -11.27
CA PRO A 458 -14.55 30.03 -12.72
C PRO A 458 -14.28 31.39 -13.43
N PRO A 459 -13.53 31.44 -14.55
CA PRO A 459 -13.16 32.69 -15.21
C PRO A 459 -14.34 33.58 -15.62
N GLU A 460 -15.43 32.96 -16.07
CA GLU A 460 -16.66 33.64 -16.49
C GLU A 460 -17.34 34.41 -15.34
N LEU A 461 -17.09 34.01 -14.10
CA LEU A 461 -17.68 34.61 -12.90
C LEU A 461 -16.86 35.77 -12.34
N ARG A 462 -15.57 35.85 -12.72
CA ARG A 462 -14.66 36.95 -12.36
C ARG A 462 -14.97 38.24 -13.13
N ALA A 463 -15.25 38.12 -14.44
CA ALA A 463 -15.42 39.28 -15.33
C ALA A 463 -16.63 40.17 -14.98
N ARG A 464 -17.58 39.67 -14.18
CA ARG A 464 -18.81 40.39 -13.78
C ARG A 464 -18.68 41.21 -12.49
N GLU A 465 -17.55 41.13 -11.78
CA GLU A 465 -17.31 41.95 -10.57
C GLU A 465 -16.75 43.35 -10.89
N HIS A 466 -16.30 43.61 -12.11
CA HIS A 466 -15.73 44.91 -12.51
C HIS A 466 -16.64 45.74 -13.42
N SER A 467 -17.85 45.26 -13.70
CA SER A 467 -18.81 45.90 -14.61
C SER A 467 -20.09 46.38 -13.91
N GLY A 468 -20.06 46.59 -12.59
CA GLY A 468 -21.22 46.97 -11.78
C GLY A 468 -20.96 48.19 -10.95
#